data_AF-A0A7S4VM15-F1
#
_entry.id   AF-A0A7S4VM15-F1
#
_cell.length_a   1.000
_cell.length_b   1.000
_cell.length_c   1.000
_cell.angle_alpha   90.00
_cell.angle_beta   90.00
_cell.angle_gamma   90.00
#
_symmetry.space_group_name_H-M   'P 1'
#
loop_
_entity.id
_entity.type
_entity.pdbx_description
1 polymer ?
#
loop_
_entity_poly.entity_id
_entity_poly.type
_entity_poly.pdbx_seq_one_letter_code
_entity_poly.pdbx_strand_id
1 'polypeptide(L)'
;MAFVSPPRIPVAESLRTAIGPASIAGSGLCVLATAGLTRLALRALLTLPTEFFMYVAAFILGATLVFAEVLTHLWRHGVLQWLLAQSFLWHMRLSQRIFLVMSMPSISTKDCRAIFFEVLPSCIMAGMDATGVRDAVERVRSAKMLAGDSMPTEHTKAALEWLKRPQLALGYEEQLHLYGLAQQASRGDCPPAASEVGALPAGPVEVEQRQSWEARRGLPRQEAAKQLVRTLAAVDPDFWNANPALVSALPPPPLPQANQELPGAEVVRLVCGMVEARLPEDLDERLHRGKRWLLVSALCLAGLAGGYRRLRQSPRWRLVLLVAGRRLRQFAMASACTYLVAITYGLPPAVYARLPRGLRLLPHVLAEAAEETVGGPAPRLCRRAAQALLPPVRGSLLRES
;
A
#
# COMPACT_ATOMS: atom_id res chain seq x y z
N MET A 1 -23.98 22.53 -0.65
CA MET A 1 -23.17 23.55 -1.33
C MET A 1 -23.14 23.19 -2.81
N ALA A 2 -23.81 23.96 -3.66
CA ALA A 2 -23.81 23.74 -5.10
C ALA A 2 -22.46 24.19 -5.68
N PHE A 3 -21.73 23.29 -6.34
CA PHE A 3 -20.56 23.65 -7.12
C PHE A 3 -21.02 24.46 -8.34
N VAL A 4 -20.71 25.75 -8.34
CA VAL A 4 -20.90 26.63 -9.50
C VAL A 4 -19.97 26.13 -10.60
N SER A 5 -20.54 25.57 -11.66
CA SER A 5 -19.79 25.18 -12.86
C SER A 5 -19.06 26.40 -13.43
N PRO A 6 -17.77 26.32 -13.74
CA PRO A 6 -17.01 27.46 -14.23
C PRO A 6 -17.55 27.93 -15.61
N PRO A 7 -17.56 29.24 -15.88
CA PRO A 7 -18.01 29.78 -17.16
C PRO A 7 -17.13 29.23 -18.29
N ARG A 8 -17.75 28.64 -19.31
CA ARG A 8 -17.08 28.22 -20.55
C ARG A 8 -16.78 29.46 -21.39
N ILE A 9 -15.61 30.06 -21.19
CA ILE A 9 -15.13 31.19 -22.01
C ILE A 9 -14.30 30.60 -23.18
N PRO A 10 -14.68 30.83 -24.46
CA PRO A 10 -13.98 30.29 -25.63
C PRO A 10 -12.57 30.85 -25.85
N VAL A 11 -12.16 31.85 -25.06
CA VAL A 11 -10.82 32.45 -25.06
C VAL A 11 -9.80 31.65 -24.22
N ALA A 12 -10.26 30.67 -23.42
CA ALA A 12 -9.41 29.94 -22.49
C ALA A 12 -8.47 28.91 -23.16
N GLU A 13 -8.78 28.46 -24.38
CA GLU A 13 -8.05 27.37 -25.03
C GLU A 13 -6.74 27.85 -25.68
N SER A 14 -6.73 29.04 -26.29
CA SER A 14 -5.52 29.67 -26.84
C SER A 14 -4.59 30.26 -25.77
N LEU A 15 -5.13 30.74 -24.65
CA LEU A 15 -4.32 31.20 -23.51
C LEU A 15 -3.76 30.04 -22.68
N ARG A 16 -4.46 28.90 -22.57
CA ARG A 16 -3.95 27.72 -21.86
C ARG A 16 -2.71 27.12 -22.53
N THR A 17 -2.71 27.02 -23.86
CA THR A 17 -1.59 26.46 -24.63
C THR A 17 -0.35 27.35 -24.60
N ALA A 18 -0.51 28.67 -24.49
CA ALA A 18 0.60 29.62 -24.41
C ALA A 18 1.14 29.84 -22.97
N ILE A 19 0.26 29.90 -21.95
CA ILE A 19 0.65 30.28 -20.59
C ILE A 19 1.11 29.10 -19.73
N GLY A 20 0.56 27.89 -19.97
CA GLY A 20 0.90 26.69 -19.19
C GLY A 20 2.40 26.37 -19.15
N PRO A 21 3.08 26.25 -20.30
CA PRO A 21 4.51 25.94 -20.34
C PRO A 21 5.37 27.06 -19.76
N ALA A 22 5.03 28.33 -20.04
CA ALA A 22 5.76 29.50 -19.58
C ALA A 22 5.64 29.74 -18.07
N SER A 23 4.46 29.49 -17.49
CA SER A 23 4.21 29.60 -16.05
C SER A 23 4.92 28.48 -15.27
N ILE A 24 4.92 27.25 -15.79
CA ILE A 24 5.57 26.11 -15.15
C ILE A 24 7.10 26.22 -15.28
N ALA A 25 7.61 26.60 -16.46
CA ALA A 25 9.03 26.88 -16.64
C ALA A 25 9.49 28.08 -15.78
N GLY A 26 8.69 29.15 -15.70
CA GLY A 26 8.97 30.31 -14.87
C GLY A 26 8.97 30.01 -13.37
N SER A 27 8.03 29.19 -12.90
CA SER A 27 7.94 28.78 -11.48
C SER A 27 9.08 27.83 -11.10
N GLY A 28 9.40 26.86 -11.96
CA GLY A 28 10.53 25.95 -11.77
C GLY A 28 11.87 26.66 -11.82
N LEU A 29 12.04 27.61 -12.76
CA LEU A 29 13.21 28.48 -12.82
C LEU A 29 13.28 29.39 -11.60
N CYS A 30 12.19 29.95 -11.08
CA CYS A 30 12.21 30.77 -9.86
C CYS A 30 12.62 29.98 -8.61
N VAL A 31 12.18 28.73 -8.46
CA VAL A 31 12.55 27.88 -7.31
C VAL A 31 14.01 27.42 -7.40
N LEU A 32 14.48 27.05 -8.59
CA LEU A 32 15.89 26.69 -8.83
C LEU A 32 16.82 27.93 -8.76
N ALA A 33 16.36 29.08 -9.25
CA ALA A 33 17.03 30.37 -9.16
C ALA A 33 17.16 30.82 -7.70
N THR A 34 16.09 30.79 -6.91
CA THR A 34 16.14 31.27 -5.52
C THR A 34 17.02 30.39 -4.62
N ALA A 35 17.09 29.08 -4.87
CA ALA A 35 17.93 28.18 -4.09
C ALA A 35 19.41 28.13 -4.54
N GLY A 36 19.69 28.27 -5.86
CA GLY A 36 21.04 28.20 -6.42
C GLY A 36 21.71 29.56 -6.63
N LEU A 37 20.97 30.58 -7.09
CA LEU A 37 21.52 31.90 -7.39
C LEU A 37 21.74 32.75 -6.14
N THR A 38 21.04 32.55 -5.02
CA THR A 38 21.32 33.37 -3.82
C THR A 38 22.75 33.20 -3.30
N ARG A 39 23.37 32.02 -3.50
CA ARG A 39 24.77 31.76 -3.13
C ARG A 39 25.79 32.13 -4.21
N LEU A 40 25.45 31.96 -5.50
CA LEU A 40 26.32 32.26 -6.64
C LEU A 40 26.25 33.74 -7.07
N ALA A 41 25.05 34.32 -7.07
CA ALA A 41 24.82 35.73 -7.37
C ALA A 41 25.48 36.64 -6.32
N LEU A 42 25.47 36.29 -5.03
CA LEU A 42 26.15 37.12 -4.01
C LEU A 42 27.68 37.22 -4.26
N ARG A 43 28.29 36.18 -4.84
CA ARG A 43 29.72 36.19 -5.22
C ARG A 43 29.97 36.89 -6.56
N ALA A 44 29.09 36.70 -7.55
CA ALA A 44 29.19 37.38 -8.84
C ALA A 44 28.83 38.87 -8.76
N LEU A 45 27.95 39.28 -7.84
CA LEU A 45 27.54 40.66 -7.61
C LEU A 45 28.70 41.56 -7.14
N LEU A 46 29.74 40.98 -6.54
CA LEU A 46 30.91 41.72 -6.05
C LEU A 46 31.97 41.94 -7.13
N THR A 47 31.84 41.33 -8.32
CA THR A 47 32.88 41.34 -9.37
C THR A 47 32.44 41.96 -10.70
N LEU A 48 31.18 42.37 -10.84
CA LEU A 48 30.63 42.86 -12.10
C LEU A 48 30.59 44.40 -12.17
N PRO A 49 30.83 45.00 -13.36
CA PRO A 49 30.76 46.45 -13.54
C PRO A 49 29.34 46.98 -13.35
N THR A 50 29.22 48.20 -12.81
CA THR A 50 27.95 48.88 -12.51
C THR A 50 27.00 49.02 -13.69
N GLU A 51 27.53 49.08 -14.91
CA GLU A 51 26.74 49.13 -16.15
C GLU A 51 25.90 47.87 -16.36
N PHE A 52 26.44 46.69 -16.02
CA PHE A 52 25.69 45.42 -16.10
C PHE A 52 24.48 45.43 -15.16
N PHE A 53 24.61 46.05 -13.98
CA PHE A 53 23.50 46.21 -13.05
C PHE A 53 22.40 47.11 -13.59
N MET A 54 22.73 48.14 -14.37
CA MET A 54 21.73 48.99 -15.01
C MET A 54 20.95 48.24 -16.10
N TYR A 55 21.61 47.41 -16.90
CA TYR A 55 20.93 46.57 -17.90
C TYR A 55 20.05 45.49 -17.26
N VAL A 56 20.53 44.84 -16.19
CA VAL A 56 19.74 43.88 -15.42
C VAL A 56 18.55 44.56 -14.75
N ALA A 57 18.75 45.76 -14.17
CA ALA A 57 17.67 46.53 -13.57
C ALA A 57 16.62 46.97 -14.61
N ALA A 58 17.04 47.43 -15.79
CA ALA A 58 16.15 47.79 -16.88
C ALA A 58 15.36 46.59 -17.42
N PHE A 59 16.02 45.42 -17.54
CA PHE A 59 15.36 44.17 -17.94
C PHE A 59 14.35 43.70 -16.89
N ILE A 60 14.71 43.72 -15.60
CA ILE A 60 13.81 43.38 -14.50
C ILE A 60 12.62 44.34 -14.48
N LEU A 61 12.85 45.65 -14.65
CA LEU A 61 11.79 46.65 -14.72
C LEU A 61 10.83 46.38 -15.90
N GLY A 62 11.36 46.15 -17.11
CA GLY A 62 10.56 45.80 -18.28
C GLY A 62 9.74 44.52 -18.09
N ALA A 63 10.37 43.47 -17.55
CA ALA A 63 9.69 42.21 -17.25
C ALA A 63 8.59 42.39 -16.17
N THR A 64 8.83 43.21 -15.15
CA THR A 64 7.83 43.50 -14.11
C THR A 64 6.63 44.27 -14.65
N LEU A 65 6.82 45.20 -15.59
CA LEU A 65 5.73 45.97 -16.20
C LEU A 65 4.84 45.07 -17.08
N VAL A 66 5.44 44.24 -17.93
CA VAL A 66 4.70 43.25 -18.74
C VAL A 66 3.97 42.25 -17.85
N PHE A 67 4.62 41.77 -16.80
CA PHE A 67 4.00 40.86 -15.83
C PHE A 67 2.83 41.53 -15.09
N ALA A 68 2.96 42.82 -14.72
CA ALA A 68 1.89 43.58 -14.09
C ALA A 68 0.68 43.78 -15.02
N GLU A 69 0.90 44.03 -16.32
CA GLU A 69 -0.18 44.15 -17.30
C GLU A 69 -0.93 42.82 -17.48
N VAL A 70 -0.20 41.70 -17.60
CA VAL A 70 -0.77 40.35 -17.67
C VAL A 70 -1.53 40.01 -16.39
N LEU A 71 -0.97 40.31 -15.22
CA LEU A 71 -1.65 40.16 -13.92
C LEU A 71 -2.93 40.97 -13.85
N THR A 72 -2.92 42.23 -14.30
CA THR A 72 -4.09 43.12 -14.28
C THR A 72 -5.17 42.60 -15.21
N HIS A 73 -4.79 42.09 -16.39
CA HIS A 73 -5.72 41.46 -17.32
C HIS A 73 -6.34 40.18 -16.74
N LEU A 74 -5.52 39.29 -16.17
CA LEU A 74 -5.98 38.06 -15.51
C LEU A 74 -6.85 38.37 -14.26
N TRP A 75 -6.56 39.45 -13.52
CA TRP A 75 -7.34 39.91 -12.37
C TRP A 75 -8.73 40.36 -12.81
N ARG A 76 -8.82 41.20 -13.85
CA ARG A 76 -10.10 41.72 -14.38
C ARG A 76 -11.04 40.62 -14.87
N HIS A 77 -10.50 39.50 -15.36
CA HIS A 77 -11.29 38.37 -15.83
C HIS A 77 -11.56 37.30 -14.75
N GLY A 78 -11.16 37.52 -13.49
CA GLY A 78 -11.30 36.53 -12.41
C GLY A 78 -10.41 35.28 -12.56
N VAL A 79 -9.67 35.18 -13.68
CA VAL A 79 -8.78 34.06 -14.00
C VAL A 79 -7.59 34.02 -13.05
N LEU A 80 -7.12 35.18 -12.57
CA LEU A 80 -5.99 35.25 -11.66
C LEU A 80 -6.30 34.63 -10.29
N GLN A 81 -7.50 34.84 -9.74
CA GLN A 81 -7.88 34.22 -8.48
C GLN A 81 -7.98 32.70 -8.62
N TRP A 82 -8.49 32.22 -9.76
CA TRP A 82 -8.51 30.80 -10.09
C TRP A 82 -7.11 30.23 -10.28
N LEU A 83 -6.22 30.93 -11.00
CA LEU A 83 -4.81 30.53 -11.20
C LEU A 83 -4.02 30.56 -9.89
N LEU A 84 -4.24 31.55 -9.02
CA LEU A 84 -3.63 31.62 -7.70
C LEU A 84 -4.13 30.49 -6.80
N ALA A 85 -5.44 30.20 -6.80
CA ALA A 85 -5.98 29.07 -6.07
C ALA A 85 -5.44 27.73 -6.58
N GLN A 86 -5.36 27.54 -7.90
CA GLN A 86 -4.76 26.35 -8.52
C GLN A 86 -3.27 26.23 -8.23
N SER A 87 -2.52 27.33 -8.32
CA SER A 87 -1.09 27.38 -8.00
C SER A 87 -0.84 27.10 -6.52
N PHE A 88 -1.66 27.63 -5.61
CA PHE A 88 -1.58 27.37 -4.18
C PHE A 88 -1.92 25.91 -3.86
N LEU A 89 -3.00 25.36 -4.42
CA LEU A 89 -3.35 23.94 -4.28
C LEU A 89 -2.24 23.04 -4.85
N TRP A 90 -1.63 23.43 -5.96
CA TRP A 90 -0.50 22.73 -6.56
C TRP A 90 0.74 22.78 -5.65
N HIS A 91 1.11 23.95 -5.13
CA HIS A 91 2.21 24.11 -4.19
C HIS A 91 1.97 23.33 -2.89
N MET A 92 0.74 23.33 -2.37
CA MET A 92 0.37 22.55 -1.18
C MET A 92 0.45 21.04 -1.43
N ARG A 93 -0.01 20.56 -2.58
CA ARG A 93 0.11 19.13 -2.95
C ARG A 93 1.57 18.73 -3.16
N LEU A 94 2.35 19.57 -3.84
CA LEU A 94 3.78 19.35 -4.05
C LEU A 94 4.55 19.38 -2.72
N SER A 95 4.27 20.35 -1.85
CA SER A 95 4.93 20.48 -0.55
C SER A 95 4.58 19.33 0.39
N GLN A 96 3.33 18.85 0.42
CA GLN A 96 2.93 17.64 1.15
C GLN A 96 3.67 16.39 0.64
N ARG A 97 3.80 16.25 -0.69
CA ARG A 97 4.56 15.15 -1.32
C ARG A 97 6.03 15.22 -0.94
N ILE A 98 6.65 16.40 -1.07
CA ILE A 98 8.05 16.62 -0.68
C ILE A 98 8.22 16.39 0.83
N PHE A 99 7.30 16.83 1.68
CA PHE A 99 7.37 16.64 3.12
C PHE A 99 7.30 15.15 3.50
N LEU A 100 6.38 14.38 2.91
CA LEU A 100 6.29 12.93 3.11
C LEU A 100 7.56 12.20 2.64
N VAL A 101 8.19 12.71 1.59
CA VAL A 101 9.46 12.20 1.10
C VAL A 101 10.58 12.52 2.08
N MET A 102 10.68 13.78 2.51
CA MET A 102 11.67 14.29 3.47
C MET A 102 11.55 13.66 4.87
N SER A 103 10.37 13.15 5.23
CA SER A 103 10.16 12.43 6.49
C SER A 103 10.62 10.96 6.45
N MET A 104 11.02 10.44 5.27
CA MET A 104 11.60 9.10 5.20
C MET A 104 13.03 9.11 5.73
N PRO A 105 13.40 8.20 6.66
CA PRO A 105 14.78 8.05 7.06
C PRO A 105 15.60 7.57 5.85
N SER A 106 16.67 8.31 5.52
CA SER A 106 17.61 8.04 4.41
C SER A 106 16.99 7.96 3.00
N ILE A 107 16.82 9.09 2.33
CA ILE A 107 16.36 9.14 0.93
C ILE A 107 17.50 8.78 -0.03
N SER A 108 17.30 7.75 -0.85
CA SER A 108 18.25 7.42 -1.91
C SER A 108 18.01 8.26 -3.17
N THR A 109 19.03 8.41 -4.01
CA THR A 109 18.90 9.10 -5.30
C THR A 109 17.94 8.39 -6.26
N LYS A 110 17.75 7.06 -6.12
CA LYS A 110 16.76 6.29 -6.88
C LYS A 110 15.33 6.66 -6.47
N ASP A 111 15.09 6.86 -5.18
CA ASP A 111 13.78 7.26 -4.66
C ASP A 111 13.42 8.66 -5.12
N CYS A 112 14.37 9.61 -5.03
CA CYS A 112 14.21 10.94 -5.61
C CYS A 112 13.82 10.84 -7.08
N ARG A 113 14.51 10.00 -7.88
CA ARG A 113 14.16 9.81 -9.29
C ARG A 113 12.76 9.22 -9.46
N ALA A 114 12.36 8.19 -8.71
CA ALA A 114 11.02 7.61 -8.80
C ALA A 114 9.93 8.64 -8.46
N ILE A 115 10.12 9.43 -7.41
CA ILE A 115 9.24 10.53 -7.02
C ILE A 115 9.19 11.60 -8.10
N PHE A 116 10.35 12.03 -8.60
CA PHE A 116 10.39 12.98 -9.71
C PHE A 116 9.67 12.39 -10.91
N PHE A 117 9.91 11.15 -11.33
CA PHE A 117 9.27 10.52 -12.49
C PHE A 117 7.78 10.22 -12.33
N GLU A 118 7.23 10.13 -11.12
CA GLU A 118 5.78 9.93 -10.92
C GLU A 118 5.06 11.28 -10.71
N VAL A 119 5.74 12.27 -10.13
CA VAL A 119 5.21 13.64 -9.95
C VAL A 119 5.39 14.50 -11.21
N LEU A 120 6.49 14.33 -11.97
CA LEU A 120 6.76 15.09 -13.21
C LEU A 120 5.69 14.87 -14.27
N PRO A 121 5.18 13.66 -14.53
CA PRO A 121 4.13 13.47 -15.52
C PRO A 121 2.89 14.23 -15.16
N SER A 122 2.51 14.37 -13.89
CA SER A 122 1.41 15.28 -13.51
C SER A 122 1.75 16.76 -13.81
N CYS A 123 3.03 17.15 -13.71
CA CYS A 123 3.52 18.49 -14.08
C CYS A 123 3.65 18.71 -15.59
N ILE A 124 4.02 17.68 -16.35
CA ILE A 124 4.24 17.68 -17.80
C ILE A 124 2.92 17.49 -18.52
N MET A 125 2.04 16.58 -18.08
CA MET A 125 0.68 16.39 -18.62
C MET A 125 -0.22 17.59 -18.37
N ALA A 126 0.05 18.39 -17.32
CA ALA A 126 -0.60 19.69 -17.14
C ALA A 126 -0.10 20.76 -18.14
N GLY A 127 1.04 20.52 -18.80
CA GLY A 127 1.68 21.48 -19.72
C GLY A 127 1.86 20.99 -21.16
N MET A 128 1.63 19.72 -21.48
CA MET A 128 1.83 19.10 -22.80
C MET A 128 0.65 18.18 -23.14
N ASP A 129 0.16 18.28 -24.37
CA ASP A 129 -0.98 17.50 -24.87
C ASP A 129 -0.81 16.00 -24.63
N ALA A 130 -1.83 15.41 -23.98
CA ALA A 130 -1.84 14.10 -23.32
C ALA A 130 -1.78 12.87 -24.26
N THR A 131 -1.60 13.04 -25.57
CA THR A 131 -1.73 11.97 -26.56
C THR A 131 -0.47 11.11 -26.71
N GLY A 132 0.73 11.71 -26.71
CA GLY A 132 1.97 10.98 -27.01
C GLY A 132 2.45 10.01 -25.92
N VAL A 133 2.26 10.35 -24.64
CA VAL A 133 2.68 9.51 -23.51
C VAL A 133 1.74 8.31 -23.33
N ARG A 134 0.44 8.51 -23.57
CA ARG A 134 -0.58 7.46 -23.48
C ARG A 134 -0.33 6.34 -24.50
N ASP A 135 -0.01 6.71 -25.74
CA ASP A 135 0.30 5.75 -26.82
C ASP A 135 1.57 4.93 -26.56
N ALA A 136 2.57 5.51 -25.88
CA ALA A 136 3.80 4.80 -25.53
C ALA A 136 3.56 3.75 -24.42
N VAL A 137 2.76 4.10 -23.40
CA VAL A 137 2.36 3.16 -22.34
C VAL A 137 1.47 2.04 -22.88
N GLU A 138 0.54 2.37 -23.78
CA GLU A 138 -0.32 1.36 -24.43
C GLU A 138 0.49 0.42 -25.34
N ARG A 139 1.50 0.93 -26.08
CA ARG A 139 2.39 0.07 -26.88
C ARG A 139 3.23 -0.92 -26.06
N VAL A 140 3.75 -0.49 -24.91
CA VAL A 140 4.47 -1.40 -23.99
C VAL A 140 3.53 -2.45 -23.38
N ARG A 141 2.27 -2.08 -23.13
CA ARG A 141 1.24 -2.99 -22.61
C ARG A 141 0.82 -4.03 -23.66
N SER A 142 0.64 -3.64 -24.91
CA SER A 142 0.28 -4.53 -26.02
C SER A 142 1.38 -5.52 -26.37
N ALA A 143 2.65 -5.10 -26.28
CA ALA A 143 3.80 -5.97 -26.57
C ALA A 143 3.97 -7.14 -25.57
N LYS A 144 3.36 -7.06 -24.38
CA LYS A 144 3.51 -8.07 -23.31
C LYS A 144 2.36 -9.09 -23.26
N MET A 145 1.27 -8.88 -24.00
CA MET A 145 0.13 -9.81 -24.07
C MET A 145 0.36 -11.02 -25.01
N LEU A 146 1.47 -11.06 -25.76
CA LEU A 146 1.78 -12.14 -26.70
C LEU A 146 2.65 -13.27 -26.08
N ALA A 147 2.93 -13.22 -24.78
CA ALA A 147 3.68 -14.26 -24.08
C ALA A 147 2.76 -15.43 -23.66
N GLY A 148 2.71 -16.45 -24.52
CA GLY A 148 2.51 -17.88 -24.20
C GLY A 148 1.41 -18.28 -23.21
N ASP A 149 0.34 -18.88 -23.73
CA ASP A 149 -0.83 -19.34 -22.96
C ASP A 149 -0.60 -20.62 -22.13
N SER A 150 0.63 -21.16 -22.07
CA SER A 150 0.97 -22.35 -21.30
C SER A 150 1.86 -22.00 -20.10
N MET A 151 1.26 -22.01 -18.90
CA MET A 151 2.02 -21.94 -17.65
C MET A 151 2.74 -23.27 -17.41
N PRO A 152 4.07 -23.27 -17.18
CA PRO A 152 4.82 -24.48 -16.88
C PRO A 152 4.27 -25.24 -15.68
N THR A 153 4.10 -26.56 -15.82
CA THR A 153 3.62 -27.47 -14.76
C THR A 153 4.53 -27.47 -13.52
N GLU A 154 5.81 -27.17 -13.70
CA GLU A 154 6.81 -27.04 -12.63
C GLU A 154 6.43 -25.99 -11.59
N HIS A 155 5.84 -24.88 -12.02
CA HIS A 155 5.46 -23.80 -11.13
C HIS A 155 4.26 -24.14 -10.25
N THR A 156 3.32 -24.95 -10.77
CA THR A 156 2.21 -25.46 -9.97
C THR A 156 2.73 -26.37 -8.85
N LYS A 157 3.71 -27.23 -9.15
CA LYS A 157 4.35 -28.07 -8.14
C LYS A 157 5.06 -27.22 -7.08
N ALA A 158 5.79 -26.19 -7.49
CA ALA A 158 6.44 -25.26 -6.56
C ALA A 158 5.44 -24.54 -5.65
N ALA A 159 4.29 -24.11 -6.19
CA ALA A 159 3.22 -23.48 -5.40
C ALA A 159 2.60 -24.45 -4.38
N LEU A 160 2.34 -25.70 -4.78
CA LEU A 160 1.81 -26.73 -3.87
C LEU A 160 2.78 -27.05 -2.74
N GLU A 161 4.07 -27.19 -3.03
CA GLU A 161 5.10 -27.41 -2.00
C GLU A 161 5.28 -26.18 -1.09
N TRP A 162 5.16 -24.97 -1.64
CA TRP A 162 5.19 -23.74 -0.85
C TRP A 162 4.05 -23.72 0.17
N LEU A 163 2.84 -24.05 -0.26
CA LEU A 163 1.66 -24.06 0.59
C LEU A 163 1.70 -25.14 1.69
N LYS A 164 2.57 -26.15 1.62
CA LYS A 164 2.74 -27.14 2.70
C LYS A 164 3.61 -26.64 3.86
N ARG A 165 4.27 -25.48 3.71
CA ARG A 165 5.15 -24.93 4.74
C ARG A 165 4.38 -24.63 6.03
N PRO A 166 5.02 -24.82 7.21
CA PRO A 166 4.35 -24.61 8.50
C PRO A 166 4.09 -23.13 8.82
N GLN A 167 4.78 -22.21 8.14
CA GLN A 167 4.71 -20.78 8.37
C GLN A 167 4.41 -20.10 7.03
N LEU A 168 3.15 -19.72 6.85
CA LEU A 168 2.68 -18.93 5.72
C LEU A 168 2.16 -17.61 6.28
N ALA A 169 2.55 -16.49 5.66
CA ALA A 169 2.05 -15.16 5.99
C ALA A 169 0.65 -14.92 5.37
N LEU A 170 -0.21 -15.94 5.42
CA LEU A 170 -1.53 -15.98 4.80
C LEU A 170 -2.61 -16.01 5.87
N GLY A 171 -3.64 -15.19 5.70
CA GLY A 171 -4.84 -15.22 6.52
C GLY A 171 -5.64 -16.52 6.33
N TYR A 172 -6.57 -16.81 7.25
CA TYR A 172 -7.37 -18.04 7.21
C TYR A 172 -8.18 -18.18 5.90
N GLU A 173 -8.86 -17.12 5.48
CA GLU A 173 -9.67 -17.13 4.26
C GLU A 173 -8.80 -17.24 2.99
N GLU A 174 -7.62 -16.61 2.98
CA GLU A 174 -6.64 -16.75 1.90
C GLU A 174 -6.12 -18.20 1.80
N GLN A 175 -5.82 -18.83 2.94
CA GLN A 175 -5.43 -20.24 3.00
C GLN A 175 -6.54 -21.16 2.53
N LEU A 176 -7.80 -20.91 2.90
CA LEU A 176 -8.95 -21.67 2.42
C LEU A 176 -9.14 -21.52 0.92
N HIS A 177 -9.04 -20.29 0.40
CA HIS A 177 -9.14 -19.99 -1.02
C HIS A 177 -8.07 -20.74 -1.83
N LEU A 178 -6.81 -20.66 -1.39
CA LEU A 178 -5.68 -21.35 -2.00
C LEU A 178 -5.79 -22.87 -1.85
N TYR A 179 -6.34 -23.37 -0.73
CA TYR A 179 -6.67 -24.79 -0.56
C TYR A 179 -7.66 -25.26 -1.63
N GLY A 180 -8.77 -24.54 -1.84
CA GLY A 180 -9.77 -24.90 -2.85
C GLY A 180 -9.19 -24.93 -4.27
N LEU A 181 -8.36 -23.94 -4.62
CA LEU A 181 -7.63 -23.92 -5.90
C LEU A 181 -6.62 -25.08 -6.00
N ALA A 182 -5.90 -25.39 -4.93
CA ALA A 182 -4.94 -26.49 -4.88
C ALA A 182 -5.63 -27.86 -5.06
N GLN A 183 -6.77 -28.09 -4.41
CA GLN A 183 -7.56 -29.32 -4.60
C GLN A 183 -8.13 -29.40 -6.02
N GLN A 184 -8.68 -28.31 -6.56
CA GLN A 184 -9.19 -28.29 -7.93
C GLN A 184 -8.08 -28.54 -8.96
N ALA A 185 -6.89 -27.94 -8.80
CA ALA A 185 -5.75 -28.18 -9.67
C ALA A 185 -5.27 -29.65 -9.58
N SER A 186 -5.16 -30.18 -8.36
CA SER A 186 -4.56 -31.50 -8.11
C SER A 186 -5.51 -32.67 -8.30
N ARG A 187 -6.81 -32.54 -8.05
CA ARG A 187 -7.81 -33.63 -8.06
C ARG A 187 -8.99 -33.38 -9.01
N GLY A 188 -9.22 -32.14 -9.45
CA GLY A 188 -10.41 -31.77 -10.22
C GLY A 188 -11.59 -31.45 -9.30
N ASP A 189 -12.81 -31.63 -9.80
CA ASP A 189 -14.03 -31.28 -9.08
C ASP A 189 -14.18 -32.03 -7.76
N CYS A 190 -14.72 -31.33 -6.75
CA CYS A 190 -14.99 -31.92 -5.45
C CYS A 190 -16.01 -33.07 -5.59
N PRO A 191 -15.71 -34.29 -5.07
CA PRO A 191 -16.64 -35.40 -5.10
C PRO A 191 -17.91 -35.07 -4.30
N PRO A 192 -19.08 -35.59 -4.73
CA PRO A 192 -20.32 -35.40 -3.98
C PRO A 192 -20.15 -35.89 -2.54
N ALA A 193 -20.86 -35.27 -1.60
CA ALA A 193 -20.82 -35.69 -0.21
C ALA A 193 -21.28 -37.14 -0.15
N ALA A 194 -20.38 -38.05 0.18
CA ALA A 194 -20.76 -39.42 0.44
C ALA A 194 -21.83 -39.36 1.52
N SER A 195 -23.03 -39.86 1.22
CA SER A 195 -24.11 -40.01 2.19
C SER A 195 -23.73 -41.18 3.11
N GLU A 196 -22.63 -41.02 3.85
CA GLU A 196 -22.13 -42.02 4.76
C GLU A 196 -22.98 -41.96 6.02
N VAL A 197 -24.03 -42.77 6.00
CA VAL A 197 -24.75 -43.20 7.19
C VAL A 197 -23.73 -43.88 8.12
N GLY A 198 -23.12 -43.11 9.03
CA GLY A 198 -22.14 -43.60 10.00
C GLY A 198 -20.80 -42.84 10.06
N ALA A 199 -20.53 -41.89 9.16
CA ALA A 199 -19.33 -41.06 9.27
C ALA A 199 -19.43 -40.12 10.48
N LEU A 200 -18.32 -40.00 11.22
CA LEU A 200 -18.19 -38.97 12.26
C LEU A 200 -18.46 -37.58 11.65
N PRO A 201 -19.13 -36.67 12.38
CA PRO A 201 -19.39 -35.33 11.87
C PRO A 201 -18.06 -34.66 11.52
N ALA A 202 -17.93 -34.26 10.25
CA ALA A 202 -16.76 -33.55 9.75
C ALA A 202 -16.45 -32.36 10.65
N GLY A 203 -15.16 -32.16 10.96
CA GLY A 203 -14.71 -31.04 11.76
C GLY A 203 -15.07 -29.70 11.09
N PRO A 204 -15.18 -28.60 11.85
CA PRO A 204 -15.56 -27.30 11.26
C PRO A 204 -14.57 -26.81 10.19
N VAL A 205 -13.29 -27.23 10.29
CA VAL A 205 -12.26 -26.92 9.28
C VAL A 205 -12.50 -27.70 7.99
N GLU A 206 -12.80 -28.99 8.08
CA GLU A 206 -13.07 -29.86 6.94
C GLU A 206 -14.30 -29.40 6.16
N VAL A 207 -15.34 -28.93 6.88
CA VAL A 207 -16.53 -28.34 6.28
C VAL A 207 -16.18 -27.10 5.45
N GLU A 208 -15.38 -26.17 5.98
CA GLU A 208 -14.98 -24.96 5.26
C GLU A 208 -14.00 -25.27 4.10
N GLN A 209 -13.07 -26.22 4.28
CA GLN A 209 -12.18 -26.72 3.23
C GLN A 209 -12.97 -27.31 2.05
N ARG A 210 -13.96 -28.16 2.36
CA ARG A 210 -14.86 -28.75 1.38
C ARG A 210 -15.67 -27.69 0.66
N GLN A 211 -16.28 -26.75 1.38
CA GLN A 211 -17.03 -25.63 0.79
C GLN A 211 -16.15 -24.81 -0.16
N SER A 212 -14.90 -24.53 0.23
CA SER A 212 -13.95 -23.81 -0.63
C SER A 212 -13.61 -24.59 -1.91
N TRP A 213 -13.44 -25.91 -1.82
CA TRP A 213 -13.21 -26.75 -2.99
C TRP A 213 -14.45 -26.85 -3.89
N GLU A 214 -15.64 -27.06 -3.31
CA GLU A 214 -16.92 -27.10 -4.04
C GLU A 214 -17.21 -25.78 -4.77
N ALA A 215 -16.83 -24.63 -4.20
CA ALA A 215 -16.94 -23.32 -4.84
C ALA A 215 -16.07 -23.17 -6.11
N ARG A 216 -15.15 -24.10 -6.39
CA ARG A 216 -14.33 -24.16 -7.62
C ARG A 216 -14.81 -25.20 -8.62
N ARG A 217 -15.94 -25.87 -8.37
CA ARG A 217 -16.51 -26.87 -9.28
C ARG A 217 -16.69 -26.30 -10.69
N GLY A 218 -16.31 -27.07 -11.70
CA GLY A 218 -16.37 -26.70 -13.11
C GLY A 218 -15.17 -25.91 -13.62
N LEU A 219 -14.26 -25.47 -12.74
CA LEU A 219 -13.03 -24.81 -13.15
C LEU A 219 -12.03 -25.86 -13.71
N PRO A 220 -11.56 -25.75 -14.97
CA PRO A 220 -10.60 -26.69 -15.52
C PRO A 220 -9.32 -26.76 -14.68
N ARG A 221 -8.73 -27.95 -14.52
CA ARG A 221 -7.55 -28.18 -13.66
C ARG A 221 -6.36 -27.27 -14.01
N GLN A 222 -6.14 -27.04 -15.31
CA GLN A 222 -5.07 -26.15 -15.79
C GLN A 222 -5.34 -24.70 -15.41
N GLU A 223 -6.60 -24.25 -15.49
CA GLU A 223 -6.97 -22.89 -15.11
C GLU A 223 -6.90 -22.70 -13.60
N ALA A 224 -7.34 -23.69 -12.81
CA ALA A 224 -7.17 -23.70 -11.36
C ALA A 224 -5.68 -23.63 -10.97
N ALA A 225 -4.81 -24.35 -11.68
CA ALA A 225 -3.36 -24.29 -11.48
C ALA A 225 -2.77 -22.91 -11.82
N LYS A 226 -3.20 -22.29 -12.93
CA LYS A 226 -2.82 -20.92 -13.29
C LYS A 226 -3.25 -19.91 -12.21
N GLN A 227 -4.50 -20.01 -11.76
CA GLN A 227 -5.05 -19.15 -10.71
C GLN A 227 -4.34 -19.37 -9.38
N LEU A 228 -4.05 -20.61 -8.99
CA LEU A 228 -3.30 -20.93 -7.78
C LEU A 228 -1.96 -20.20 -7.74
N VAL A 229 -1.17 -20.30 -8.80
CA VAL A 229 0.16 -19.68 -8.86
C VAL A 229 0.04 -18.15 -8.88
N ARG A 230 -0.91 -17.60 -9.65
CA ARG A 230 -1.17 -16.15 -9.71
C ARG A 230 -1.59 -15.57 -8.37
N THR A 231 -2.55 -16.22 -7.71
CA THR A 231 -3.05 -15.77 -6.41
C THR A 231 -1.98 -15.93 -5.34
N LEU A 232 -1.23 -17.03 -5.32
CA LEU A 232 -0.13 -17.21 -4.37
C LEU A 232 0.96 -16.16 -4.58
N ALA A 233 1.35 -15.88 -5.82
CA ALA A 233 2.26 -14.79 -6.17
C ALA A 233 1.78 -13.40 -5.72
N ALA A 234 0.47 -13.15 -5.80
CA ALA A 234 -0.12 -11.87 -5.44
C ALA A 234 -0.25 -11.66 -3.92
N VAL A 235 -0.44 -12.75 -3.16
CA VAL A 235 -0.66 -12.70 -1.71
C VAL A 235 0.63 -12.95 -0.92
N ASP A 236 1.49 -13.87 -1.39
CA ASP A 236 2.76 -14.23 -0.76
C ASP A 236 3.96 -13.71 -1.57
N PRO A 237 4.58 -12.62 -1.11
CA PRO A 237 5.72 -12.03 -1.79
C PRO A 237 7.01 -12.85 -1.73
N ASP A 238 7.15 -13.69 -0.70
CA ASP A 238 8.34 -14.52 -0.55
C ASP A 238 8.30 -15.64 -1.59
N PHE A 239 7.10 -16.14 -1.92
CA PHE A 239 6.91 -17.05 -3.05
C PHE A 239 7.31 -16.39 -4.38
N TRP A 240 6.88 -15.13 -4.58
CA TRP A 240 7.25 -14.36 -5.77
C TRP A 240 8.77 -14.19 -5.90
N ASN A 241 9.43 -13.78 -4.82
CA ASN A 241 10.88 -13.56 -4.79
C ASN A 241 11.67 -14.87 -4.96
N ALA A 242 11.18 -15.98 -4.40
CA ALA A 242 11.83 -17.28 -4.52
C ALA A 242 11.72 -17.90 -5.93
N ASN A 243 10.83 -17.39 -6.79
CA ASN A 243 10.59 -17.93 -8.12
C ASN A 243 10.66 -16.83 -9.20
N PRO A 244 11.84 -16.23 -9.46
CA PRO A 244 11.97 -15.13 -10.42
C PRO A 244 11.56 -15.51 -11.86
N ALA A 245 11.71 -16.78 -12.26
CA ALA A 245 11.24 -17.25 -13.57
C ALA A 245 9.71 -17.13 -13.72
N LEU A 246 8.95 -17.27 -12.63
CA LEU A 246 7.51 -17.05 -12.62
C LEU A 246 7.15 -15.59 -12.84
N VAL A 247 7.93 -14.68 -12.26
CA VAL A 247 7.74 -13.24 -12.40
C VAL A 247 7.87 -12.80 -13.86
N SER A 248 8.80 -13.39 -14.59
CA SER A 248 8.96 -13.12 -16.02
C SER A 248 7.84 -13.70 -16.87
N ALA A 249 7.26 -14.83 -16.47
CA ALA A 249 6.21 -15.53 -17.20
C ALA A 249 4.81 -14.96 -16.94
N LEU A 250 4.57 -14.41 -15.75
CA LEU A 250 3.28 -13.84 -15.39
C LEU A 250 3.11 -12.46 -16.05
N PRO A 251 1.93 -12.16 -16.64
CA PRO A 251 1.65 -10.81 -17.07
C PRO A 251 1.78 -9.89 -15.84
N PRO A 252 2.40 -8.70 -16.00
CA PRO A 252 2.44 -7.75 -14.90
C PRO A 252 0.99 -7.54 -14.44
N PRO A 253 0.74 -7.49 -13.11
CA PRO A 253 -0.60 -7.25 -12.60
C PRO A 253 -1.14 -6.00 -13.32
N PRO A 254 -2.38 -6.04 -13.83
CA PRO A 254 -2.95 -4.92 -14.56
C PRO A 254 -2.75 -3.69 -13.68
N LEU A 255 -1.99 -2.71 -14.20
CA LEU A 255 -1.79 -1.49 -13.45
C LEU A 255 -3.19 -0.95 -13.19
N PRO A 256 -3.59 -0.90 -11.92
CA PRO A 256 -4.92 -0.50 -11.53
C PRO A 256 -5.15 0.87 -12.16
N GLN A 257 -6.21 0.99 -12.94
CA GLN A 257 -6.64 2.30 -13.40
C GLN A 257 -6.98 3.04 -12.12
N ALA A 258 -6.04 3.87 -11.64
CA ALA A 258 -6.27 4.70 -10.48
C ALA A 258 -7.60 5.39 -10.76
N ASN A 259 -8.60 5.15 -9.91
CA ASN A 259 -9.81 5.92 -9.93
C ASN A 259 -9.34 7.37 -9.81
N GLN A 260 -9.34 8.11 -10.94
CA GLN A 260 -8.72 9.44 -11.07
C GLN A 260 -9.37 10.46 -10.12
N GLU A 261 -10.39 10.04 -9.39
CA GLU A 261 -11.24 10.82 -8.51
C GLU A 261 -10.63 11.03 -7.12
N LEU A 262 -9.65 10.24 -6.67
CA LEU A 262 -9.03 10.39 -5.35
C LEU A 262 -7.68 11.14 -5.42
N PRO A 263 -7.65 12.48 -5.22
CA PRO A 263 -6.41 13.25 -5.20
C PRO A 263 -5.53 12.80 -4.03
N GLY A 264 -4.43 12.09 -4.34
CA GLY A 264 -3.44 11.66 -3.35
C GLY A 264 -3.17 10.15 -3.31
N ALA A 265 -4.02 9.32 -3.91
CA ALA A 265 -3.84 7.87 -3.96
C ALA A 265 -2.48 7.46 -4.57
N GLU A 266 -2.06 8.12 -5.65
CA GLU A 266 -0.76 7.93 -6.29
C GLU A 266 0.42 8.15 -5.34
N VAL A 267 0.32 9.17 -4.47
CA VAL A 267 1.38 9.50 -3.51
C VAL A 267 1.48 8.43 -2.44
N VAL A 268 0.33 8.00 -1.92
CA VAL A 268 0.29 6.91 -0.93
C VAL A 268 0.86 5.65 -1.55
N ARG A 269 0.50 5.31 -2.79
CA ARG A 269 1.04 4.16 -3.52
C ARG A 269 2.56 4.24 -3.67
N LEU A 270 3.07 5.39 -4.10
CA LEU A 270 4.51 5.63 -4.26
C LEU A 270 5.26 5.51 -2.94
N VAL A 271 4.75 6.15 -1.88
CA VAL A 271 5.34 6.09 -0.54
C VAL A 271 5.34 4.66 -0.04
N CYS A 272 4.22 3.94 -0.14
CA CYS A 272 4.13 2.54 0.22
C CYS A 272 5.11 1.68 -0.57
N GLY A 273 5.23 1.89 -1.90
CA GLY A 273 6.17 1.17 -2.75
C GLY A 273 7.64 1.42 -2.38
N MET A 274 8.00 2.66 -2.06
CA MET A 274 9.35 3.00 -1.59
C MET A 274 9.65 2.42 -0.20
N VAL A 275 8.68 2.49 0.71
CA VAL A 275 8.83 1.87 2.04
C VAL A 275 9.02 0.38 1.87
N GLU A 276 8.22 -0.29 1.04
CA GLU A 276 8.32 -1.73 0.76
C GLU A 276 9.64 -2.13 0.11
N ALA A 277 10.14 -1.34 -0.85
CA ALA A 277 11.42 -1.59 -1.50
C ALA A 277 12.60 -1.49 -0.52
N ARG A 278 12.42 -0.81 0.62
CA ARG A 278 13.42 -0.67 1.69
C ARG A 278 13.20 -1.63 2.85
N LEU A 279 12.08 -2.35 2.87
CA LEU A 279 11.88 -3.34 3.91
C LEU A 279 12.96 -4.42 3.77
N PRO A 280 13.61 -4.80 4.88
CA PRO A 280 14.59 -5.86 4.82
C PRO A 280 13.93 -7.17 4.40
N GLU A 281 14.64 -7.99 3.62
CA GLU A 281 14.13 -9.30 3.20
C GLU A 281 13.78 -10.21 4.40
N ASP A 282 14.44 -10.01 5.54
CA ASP A 282 14.17 -10.71 6.79
C ASP A 282 13.13 -10.02 7.69
N LEU A 283 12.29 -9.12 7.15
CA LEU A 283 11.29 -8.38 7.94
C LEU A 283 10.37 -9.31 8.74
N ASP A 284 9.90 -10.41 8.15
CA ASP A 284 9.01 -11.35 8.84
C ASP A 284 9.71 -12.03 10.01
N GLU A 285 10.96 -12.40 9.82
CA GLU A 285 11.75 -12.99 10.89
C GLU A 285 11.98 -11.98 12.02
N ARG A 286 12.31 -10.73 11.68
CA ARG A 286 12.45 -9.64 12.66
C ARG A 286 11.16 -9.34 13.39
N LEU A 287 10.01 -9.31 12.69
CA LEU A 287 8.69 -9.13 13.28
C LEU A 287 8.36 -10.30 14.21
N HIS A 288 8.63 -11.54 13.82
CA HIS A 288 8.44 -12.69 14.69
C HIS A 288 9.33 -12.66 15.93
N ARG A 289 10.62 -12.31 15.78
CA ARG A 289 11.52 -12.09 16.92
C ARG A 289 10.99 -10.98 17.81
N GLY A 290 10.57 -9.84 17.25
CA GLY A 290 10.00 -8.71 17.97
C GLY A 290 8.74 -9.09 18.75
N LYS A 291 7.80 -9.82 18.14
CA LYS A 291 6.59 -10.36 18.80
C LYS A 291 6.97 -11.26 19.99
N ARG A 292 7.95 -12.15 19.82
CA ARG A 292 8.45 -13.02 20.91
C ARG A 292 9.06 -12.20 22.04
N TRP A 293 9.88 -11.21 21.74
CA TRP A 293 10.47 -10.31 22.75
C TRP A 293 9.40 -9.51 23.51
N LEU A 294 8.40 -8.97 22.80
CA LEU A 294 7.27 -8.27 23.41
C LEU A 294 6.46 -9.19 24.31
N LEU A 295 6.21 -10.43 23.88
CA LEU A 295 5.52 -11.43 24.71
C LEU A 295 6.31 -11.74 25.98
N VAL A 296 7.61 -12.03 25.86
CA VAL A 296 8.49 -12.30 27.02
C VAL A 296 8.48 -11.11 27.97
N SER A 297 8.61 -9.89 27.44
CA SER A 297 8.60 -8.66 28.24
C SER A 297 7.27 -8.45 28.96
N ALA A 298 6.14 -8.69 28.27
CA ALA A 298 4.80 -8.61 28.85
C ALA A 298 4.58 -9.66 29.96
N LEU A 299 5.04 -10.90 29.76
CA LEU A 299 4.97 -11.97 30.76
C LEU A 299 5.85 -11.65 31.98
N CYS A 300 7.07 -11.15 31.77
CA CYS A 300 7.96 -10.70 32.85
C CYS A 300 7.33 -9.55 33.65
N LEU A 301 6.79 -8.52 32.98
CA LEU A 301 6.10 -7.40 33.64
C LEU A 301 4.87 -7.87 34.41
N ALA A 302 4.08 -8.79 33.85
CA ALA A 302 2.93 -9.37 34.54
C ALA A 302 3.36 -10.17 35.78
N GLY A 303 4.45 -10.94 35.67
CA GLY A 303 5.06 -11.67 36.78
C GLY A 303 5.57 -10.75 37.89
N LEU A 304 6.33 -9.71 37.53
CA LEU A 304 6.83 -8.69 38.47
C LEU A 304 5.68 -7.95 39.16
N ALA A 305 4.65 -7.54 38.41
CA ALA A 305 3.48 -6.90 38.98
C ALA A 305 2.70 -7.84 39.93
N GLY A 306 2.64 -9.13 39.62
CA GLY A 306 2.07 -10.16 40.49
C GLY A 306 2.89 -10.37 41.77
N GLY A 307 4.21 -10.47 41.66
CA GLY A 307 5.14 -10.64 42.78
C GLY A 307 5.16 -9.43 43.72
N TYR A 308 5.29 -8.22 43.16
CA TYR A 308 5.22 -6.97 43.93
C TYR A 308 3.90 -6.84 44.70
N ARG A 309 2.78 -7.24 44.10
CA ARG A 309 1.49 -7.27 44.79
C ARG A 309 1.45 -8.27 45.93
N ARG A 310 2.02 -9.46 45.79
CA ARG A 310 2.09 -10.45 46.88
C ARG A 310 2.91 -9.92 48.06
N LEU A 311 4.06 -9.30 47.78
CA LEU A 311 4.91 -8.67 48.80
C LEU A 311 4.20 -7.52 49.53
N ARG A 312 3.38 -6.74 48.83
CA ARG A 312 2.65 -5.58 49.39
C ARG A 312 1.36 -5.95 50.13
N GLN A 313 0.97 -7.24 50.19
CA GLN A 313 -0.20 -7.70 50.95
C GLN A 313 0.04 -7.82 52.47
N SER A 314 0.81 -6.88 53.03
CA SER A 314 0.84 -6.65 54.47
C SER A 314 -0.57 -6.33 55.00
N PRO A 315 -0.98 -6.86 56.16
CA PRO A 315 -2.37 -6.81 56.66
C PRO A 315 -2.92 -5.39 56.89
N ARG A 316 -2.06 -4.36 56.93
CA ARG A 316 -2.46 -2.97 57.27
C ARG A 316 -3.15 -2.17 56.15
N TRP A 317 -3.14 -2.62 54.89
CA TRP A 317 -3.64 -1.85 53.72
C TRP A 317 -4.92 -2.41 53.07
N ARG A 318 -5.63 -3.34 53.74
CA ARG A 318 -6.53 -4.30 53.08
C ARG A 318 -8.03 -3.93 52.99
N LEU A 319 -8.49 -2.83 53.56
CA LEU A 319 -9.92 -2.46 53.58
C LEU A 319 -9.99 -1.02 53.05
N VAL A 320 -10.57 -0.67 51.90
CA VAL A 320 -11.99 -0.84 51.53
C VAL A 320 -12.25 -0.72 50.00
N LEU A 321 -11.29 -0.37 49.13
CA LEU A 321 -11.60 0.02 47.72
C LEU A 321 -11.20 -0.97 46.60
N LEU A 322 -10.72 -2.18 46.90
CA LEU A 322 -9.83 -2.90 45.98
C LEU A 322 -10.29 -4.29 45.49
N VAL A 323 -11.52 -4.75 45.70
CA VAL A 323 -11.89 -6.12 45.28
C VAL A 323 -12.47 -6.19 43.86
N ALA A 324 -13.38 -5.28 43.49
CA ALA A 324 -13.98 -5.26 42.14
C ALA A 324 -12.97 -4.82 41.05
N GLY A 325 -12.22 -3.73 41.29
CA GLY A 325 -11.18 -3.26 40.36
C GLY A 325 -10.00 -4.22 40.21
N ARG A 326 -9.70 -5.06 41.22
CA ARG A 326 -8.63 -6.07 41.12
C ARG A 326 -9.00 -7.21 40.18
N ARG A 327 -10.24 -7.71 40.22
CA ARG A 327 -10.70 -8.79 39.33
C ARG A 327 -10.72 -8.33 37.88
N LEU A 328 -11.24 -7.13 37.62
CA LEU A 328 -11.26 -6.56 36.26
C LEU A 328 -9.84 -6.38 35.70
N ARG A 329 -8.91 -5.86 36.51
CA ARG A 329 -7.51 -5.68 36.08
C ARG A 329 -6.78 -7.02 35.89
N GLN A 330 -7.07 -8.04 36.71
CA GLN A 330 -6.52 -9.38 36.51
C GLN A 330 -7.05 -10.02 35.23
N PHE A 331 -8.35 -9.88 34.97
CA PHE A 331 -8.97 -10.35 33.75
C PHE A 331 -8.39 -9.64 32.52
N ALA A 332 -8.27 -8.31 32.55
CA ALA A 332 -7.69 -7.52 31.45
C ALA A 332 -6.21 -7.89 31.18
N MET A 333 -5.42 -8.15 32.22
CA MET A 333 -4.05 -8.63 32.06
C MET A 333 -4.02 -10.05 31.48
N ALA A 334 -4.86 -10.95 31.99
CA ALA A 334 -4.94 -12.32 31.49
C ALA A 334 -5.41 -12.36 30.02
N SER A 335 -6.41 -11.54 29.67
CA SER A 335 -6.90 -11.42 28.29
C SER A 335 -5.82 -10.82 27.38
N ALA A 336 -5.12 -9.77 27.81
CA ALA A 336 -4.01 -9.18 27.07
C ALA A 336 -2.85 -10.18 26.86
N CYS A 337 -2.46 -10.92 27.91
CA CYS A 337 -1.44 -11.96 27.80
C CYS A 337 -1.89 -13.09 26.86
N THR A 338 -3.14 -13.55 26.99
CA THR A 338 -3.71 -14.58 26.11
C THR A 338 -3.74 -14.12 24.66
N TYR A 339 -4.13 -12.87 24.41
CA TYR A 339 -4.14 -12.27 23.08
C TYR A 339 -2.72 -12.13 22.51
N LEU A 340 -1.74 -11.71 23.32
CA LEU A 340 -0.34 -11.65 22.90
C LEU A 340 0.22 -13.03 22.56
N VAL A 341 -0.12 -14.06 23.34
CA VAL A 341 0.22 -15.46 23.04
C VAL A 341 -0.41 -15.88 21.72
N ALA A 342 -1.70 -15.59 21.52
CA ALA A 342 -2.40 -15.89 20.27
C ALA A 342 -1.75 -15.19 19.07
N ILE A 343 -1.44 -13.90 19.14
CA ILE A 343 -0.74 -13.17 18.06
C ILE A 343 0.65 -13.77 17.77
N THR A 344 1.34 -14.27 18.81
CA THR A 344 2.72 -14.74 18.67
C THR A 344 2.78 -16.15 18.09
N TYR A 345 1.90 -17.06 18.53
CA TYR A 345 1.92 -18.47 18.15
C TYR A 345 0.83 -18.87 17.15
N GLY A 346 -0.11 -17.96 16.91
CA GLY A 346 -1.29 -18.20 16.08
C GLY A 346 -2.41 -18.92 16.82
N LEU A 347 -3.61 -18.86 16.23
CA LEU A 347 -4.77 -19.64 16.67
C LEU A 347 -4.90 -20.91 15.83
N PRO A 348 -5.38 -22.02 16.41
CA PRO A 348 -5.69 -23.22 15.65
C PRO A 348 -6.74 -22.94 14.56
N PRO A 349 -6.66 -23.58 13.38
CA PRO A 349 -7.65 -23.44 12.32
C PRO A 349 -9.08 -23.72 12.78
N ALA A 350 -9.27 -24.67 13.70
CA ALA A 350 -10.58 -25.00 14.27
C ALA A 350 -11.23 -23.85 15.05
N VAL A 351 -10.43 -22.97 15.65
CA VAL A 351 -10.94 -21.76 16.31
C VAL A 351 -11.38 -20.75 15.25
N TYR A 352 -10.58 -20.58 14.19
CA TYR A 352 -10.90 -19.73 13.06
C TYR A 352 -12.21 -20.14 12.38
N ALA A 353 -12.39 -21.43 12.07
CA ALA A 353 -13.60 -21.95 11.45
C ALA A 353 -14.88 -21.63 12.25
N ARG A 354 -14.77 -21.48 13.59
CA ARG A 354 -15.88 -21.13 14.48
C ARG A 354 -16.11 -19.62 14.64
N LEU A 355 -15.18 -18.77 14.19
CA LEU A 355 -15.37 -17.33 14.24
C LEU A 355 -16.45 -16.89 13.24
N PRO A 356 -17.26 -15.87 13.60
CA PRO A 356 -18.19 -15.25 12.66
C PRO A 356 -17.46 -14.80 11.38
N ARG A 357 -18.05 -15.10 10.20
CA ARG A 357 -17.46 -14.77 8.90
C ARG A 357 -17.03 -13.31 8.77
N GLY A 358 -17.81 -12.36 9.32
CA GLY A 358 -17.46 -10.94 9.29
C GLY A 358 -16.13 -10.62 10.00
N LEU A 359 -15.81 -11.31 11.09
CA LEU A 359 -14.50 -11.14 11.75
C LEU A 359 -13.38 -11.83 10.98
N ARG A 360 -13.66 -12.98 10.36
CA ARG A 360 -12.68 -13.69 9.52
C ARG A 360 -12.29 -12.91 8.27
N LEU A 361 -13.26 -12.23 7.67
CA LEU A 361 -13.09 -11.43 6.45
C LEU A 361 -12.52 -10.04 6.71
N LEU A 362 -12.41 -9.60 7.97
CA LEU A 362 -11.93 -8.26 8.31
C LEU A 362 -10.59 -7.89 7.64
N PRO A 363 -9.55 -8.76 7.61
CA PRO A 363 -8.30 -8.41 6.94
C PRO A 363 -8.47 -8.24 5.43
N HIS A 364 -9.35 -9.04 4.83
CA HIS A 364 -9.65 -8.95 3.40
C HIS A 364 -10.40 -7.67 3.07
N VAL A 365 -11.44 -7.33 3.84
CA VAL A 365 -12.21 -6.08 3.68
C VAL A 365 -11.31 -4.84 3.87
N LEU A 366 -10.39 -4.88 4.84
CA LEU A 366 -9.42 -3.81 5.03
C LEU A 366 -8.39 -3.74 3.89
N ALA A 367 -7.99 -4.88 3.33
CA ALA A 367 -7.14 -4.92 2.15
C ALA A 367 -7.89 -4.35 0.94
N GLU A 368 -9.14 -4.76 0.68
CA GLU A 368 -9.98 -4.22 -0.40
C GLU A 368 -10.21 -2.71 -0.24
N ALA A 369 -10.53 -2.23 0.96
CA ALA A 369 -10.67 -0.80 1.23
C ALA A 369 -9.35 -0.04 0.99
N ALA A 370 -8.21 -0.65 1.35
CA ALA A 370 -6.90 -0.09 1.02
C ALA A 370 -6.64 -0.13 -0.50
N GLU A 371 -7.10 -1.16 -1.21
CA GLU A 371 -6.98 -1.28 -2.65
C GLU A 371 -7.77 -0.21 -3.39
N GLU A 372 -9.00 0.03 -2.96
CA GLU A 372 -9.86 1.11 -3.45
C GLU A 372 -9.24 2.47 -3.19
N THR A 373 -8.67 2.69 -2.00
CA THR A 373 -8.07 3.97 -1.60
C THR A 373 -6.77 4.25 -2.34
N VAL A 374 -5.91 3.23 -2.52
CA VAL A 374 -4.63 3.33 -3.21
C VAL A 374 -4.83 3.32 -4.73
N GLY A 375 -5.99 2.85 -5.21
CA GLY A 375 -6.25 2.58 -6.61
C GLY A 375 -5.29 1.54 -7.12
N GLY A 376 -5.16 0.40 -6.40
CA GLY A 376 -4.21 -0.67 -6.70
C GLY A 376 -4.06 -1.76 -5.67
N PRO A 377 -3.34 -2.87 -5.96
CA PRO A 377 -3.15 -3.95 -5.00
C PRO A 377 -2.58 -3.40 -3.69
N ALA A 378 -3.17 -3.82 -2.56
CA ALA A 378 -2.87 -3.18 -1.29
C ALA A 378 -1.39 -3.41 -0.97
N PRO A 379 -0.68 -2.36 -0.50
CA PRO A 379 0.66 -2.50 0.01
C PRO A 379 0.74 -3.69 0.98
N ARG A 380 1.78 -4.51 0.84
CA ARG A 380 2.14 -5.60 1.76
C ARG A 380 2.08 -5.14 3.21
N LEU A 381 2.53 -3.92 3.50
CA LEU A 381 2.47 -3.36 4.86
C LEU A 381 1.03 -3.16 5.35
N CYS A 382 0.13 -2.66 4.50
CA CYS A 382 -1.28 -2.49 4.84
C CYS A 382 -1.95 -3.84 5.07
N ARG A 383 -1.70 -4.83 4.19
CA ARG A 383 -2.18 -6.20 4.37
C ARG A 383 -1.65 -6.81 5.66
N ARG A 384 -0.36 -6.65 5.98
CA ARG A 384 0.23 -7.13 7.24
C ARG A 384 -0.32 -6.42 8.46
N ALA A 385 -0.57 -5.12 8.38
CA ALA A 385 -1.20 -4.37 9.47
C ALA A 385 -2.63 -4.86 9.71
N ALA A 386 -3.39 -5.08 8.65
CA ALA A 386 -4.73 -5.66 8.72
C ALA A 386 -4.71 -7.09 9.28
N GLN A 387 -3.79 -7.93 8.80
CA GLN A 387 -3.58 -9.29 9.30
C GLN A 387 -3.13 -9.27 10.76
N ALA A 388 -2.35 -8.28 11.22
CA ALA A 388 -1.90 -8.17 12.61
C ALA A 388 -3.03 -7.86 13.61
N LEU A 389 -4.20 -7.42 13.13
CA LEU A 389 -5.41 -7.29 13.96
C LEU A 389 -5.99 -8.64 14.36
N LEU A 390 -5.61 -9.72 13.67
CA LEU A 390 -5.97 -11.08 14.01
C LEU A 390 -4.72 -11.93 14.31
N PRO A 391 -4.81 -12.92 15.20
CA PRO A 391 -3.75 -13.90 15.35
C PRO A 391 -3.42 -14.60 14.02
N PRO A 392 -2.17 -14.97 13.71
CA PRO A 392 -1.91 -15.80 12.53
C PRO A 392 -2.60 -17.18 12.66
N VAL A 393 -2.86 -17.87 11.55
CA VAL A 393 -3.32 -19.26 11.61
C VAL A 393 -2.14 -20.15 11.96
N ARG A 394 -2.30 -21.04 12.93
CA ARG A 394 -1.25 -21.98 13.34
C ARG A 394 -1.17 -23.14 12.34
N GLY A 395 -0.12 -23.16 11.53
CA GLY A 395 0.14 -24.21 10.54
C GLY A 395 -0.51 -23.92 9.18
N SER A 396 -0.37 -24.88 8.26
CA SER A 396 -0.99 -24.83 6.93
C SER A 396 -2.16 -25.81 6.85
N LEU A 397 -3.26 -25.37 6.23
CA LEU A 397 -4.42 -26.20 5.90
C LEU A 397 -4.10 -27.35 4.93
N LEU A 398 -3.03 -27.22 4.14
CA LEU A 398 -2.60 -28.21 3.14
C LEU A 398 -1.62 -29.25 3.69
N ARG A 399 -1.23 -29.15 4.97
CA ARG A 399 -0.28 -30.11 5.58
C ARG A 399 -0.90 -31.50 5.82
N GLU A 400 -2.22 -31.57 5.95
CA GLU A 400 -2.96 -32.80 6.29
C GLU A 400 -3.59 -33.48 5.06
N SER A 401 -3.47 -32.88 3.86
CA SER A 401 -4.06 -33.35 2.60
C SER A 401 -3.06 -34.02 1.67
#